data_AF-A0AA43LK59-F1
#
_entry.id   AF-A0AA43LK59-F1
#
_cell.length_a   1.000
_cell.length_b   1.000
_cell.length_c   1.000
_cell.angle_alpha   90.00
_cell.angle_beta   90.00
_cell.angle_gamma   90.00
#
_symmetry.space_group_name_H-M   'P 1'
#
loop_
_entity.id
_entity.type
_entity.pdbx_description
1 polymer ?
#
loop_
_entity_poly.entity_id
_entity_poly.type
_entity_poly.pdbx_seq_one_letter_code
_entity_poly.pdbx_strand_id
1 'polypeptide(L)'
;MRIPVIEELRQIIEHTKIAKLQPSSFAALLYGCKYQYILNAVIQSNKLYQLPITPKAILGSIIHKIIELRYSGIIKTETDFDTTWHSLLKEKEIENYGEAGKGFLTDWIKYSKTKKVIFAIPLYKSVDSERGKTCEVAIWGVDYIHGIIDKINISNDTIEIIDFKTGVLYDDAGNVKEAYAVQLKLYALLYQLNYNKKVSKLTLIDIDGKKESICFTQEDLESLYRQVIDMVDLLNQGSKELLISKDIDKNCLYCKSRHLCDDYWEGEILPIDVNGFVEDVNNYGLITMKRENEETMIVTQMSYYSVNELKEIIGKNVRIVTLSVSKVMHYGKLYKGKKWSRIYVVK
;
A
#
# COMPACT_ATOMS: atom_id res chain seq x y z
N MET A 1 14.71 -3.01 -18.98
CA MET A 1 13.85 -2.12 -18.18
C MET A 1 14.54 -0.78 -17.96
N ARG A 2 13.99 0.28 -18.54
CA ARG A 2 14.55 1.64 -18.45
C ARG A 2 14.56 2.13 -16.99
N ILE A 3 15.64 2.78 -16.55
CA ILE A 3 15.66 3.44 -15.23
C ILE A 3 14.84 4.76 -15.31
N PRO A 4 13.83 4.98 -14.45
CA PRO A 4 12.98 6.16 -14.47
C PRO A 4 13.73 7.47 -14.21
N VAL A 5 13.26 8.55 -14.82
CA VAL A 5 13.80 9.91 -14.64
C VAL A 5 12.73 10.77 -13.96
N ILE A 6 12.96 11.18 -12.71
CA ILE A 6 11.95 11.85 -11.88
C ILE A 6 11.46 13.16 -12.50
N GLU A 7 12.34 13.86 -13.20
CA GLU A 7 12.03 15.14 -13.85
C GLU A 7 10.84 15.05 -14.82
N GLU A 8 10.62 13.90 -15.45
CA GLU A 8 9.50 13.66 -16.37
C GLU A 8 8.13 13.83 -15.67
N LEU A 9 8.08 13.75 -14.34
CA LEU A 9 6.85 13.85 -13.56
C LEU A 9 6.59 15.22 -12.92
N ARG A 10 7.59 16.12 -12.85
CA ARG A 10 7.45 17.37 -12.07
C ARG A 10 6.28 18.23 -12.52
N GLN A 11 6.16 18.46 -13.82
CA GLN A 11 5.06 19.24 -14.40
C GLN A 11 3.69 18.57 -14.16
N ILE A 12 3.64 17.24 -14.14
CA ILE A 12 2.41 16.49 -13.89
C ILE A 12 1.99 16.63 -12.43
N ILE A 13 2.93 16.56 -11.49
CA ILE A 13 2.68 16.72 -10.04
C ILE A 13 2.01 18.07 -9.77
N GLU A 14 2.54 19.16 -10.35
CA GLU A 14 2.03 20.52 -10.14
C GLU A 14 0.59 20.74 -10.62
N HIS A 15 0.16 19.99 -11.64
CA HIS A 15 -1.17 20.14 -12.24
C HIS A 15 -2.14 19.01 -11.84
N THR A 16 -1.71 18.12 -10.95
CA THR A 16 -2.53 16.97 -10.52
C THR A 16 -3.68 17.43 -9.64
N LYS A 17 -4.89 17.05 -10.02
CA LYS A 17 -6.10 17.22 -9.21
C LYS A 17 -6.61 15.89 -8.68
N ILE A 18 -6.96 15.88 -7.42
CA ILE A 18 -7.60 14.75 -6.76
C ILE A 18 -9.11 14.87 -6.96
N ALA A 19 -9.63 14.03 -7.85
CA ALA A 19 -11.08 13.96 -8.07
C ALA A 19 -11.77 13.10 -7.01
N LYS A 20 -11.13 12.00 -6.58
CA LYS A 20 -11.77 10.99 -5.72
C LYS A 20 -10.79 10.42 -4.69
N LEU A 21 -11.32 10.11 -3.50
CA LEU A 21 -10.64 9.42 -2.42
C LEU A 21 -11.19 8.00 -2.22
N GLN A 22 -10.36 7.11 -1.71
CA GLN A 22 -10.81 5.83 -1.17
C GLN A 22 -10.94 5.91 0.35
N PRO A 23 -11.88 5.22 1.01
CA PRO A 23 -12.00 5.20 2.47
C PRO A 23 -10.70 4.90 3.21
N SER A 24 -9.91 3.94 2.73
CA SER A 24 -8.59 3.60 3.29
C SER A 24 -7.56 4.72 3.09
N SER A 25 -7.66 5.45 1.98
CA SER A 25 -6.79 6.60 1.69
C SER A 25 -7.15 7.79 2.56
N PHE A 26 -8.45 8.11 2.69
CA PHE A 26 -8.92 9.18 3.56
C PHE A 26 -8.50 8.94 5.02
N ALA A 27 -8.68 7.72 5.53
CA ALA A 27 -8.23 7.36 6.86
C ALA A 27 -6.72 7.58 7.07
N ALA A 28 -5.89 7.32 6.05
CA ALA A 28 -4.46 7.59 6.10
C ALA A 28 -4.14 9.10 6.03
N LEU A 29 -4.93 9.89 5.31
CA LEU A 29 -4.75 11.34 5.13
C LEU A 29 -5.03 12.16 6.40
N LEU A 30 -5.90 11.66 7.29
CA LEU A 30 -6.21 12.32 8.57
C LEU A 30 -4.96 12.50 9.44
N TYR A 31 -4.08 11.49 9.48
CA TYR A 31 -2.91 11.45 10.37
C TYR A 31 -1.57 11.43 9.64
N GLY A 32 -1.59 11.35 8.30
CA GLY A 32 -0.40 11.19 7.47
C GLY A 32 -0.03 12.43 6.66
N CYS A 33 1.04 12.28 5.87
CA CYS A 33 1.48 13.29 4.90
C CYS A 33 0.52 13.33 3.71
N LYS A 34 -0.19 14.45 3.53
CA LYS A 34 -1.19 14.63 2.45
C LYS A 34 -0.51 14.75 1.08
N TYR A 35 0.67 15.34 1.03
CA TYR A 35 1.45 15.45 -0.21
C TYR A 35 1.83 14.09 -0.80
N GLN A 36 2.02 13.06 0.03
CA GLN A 36 2.21 11.69 -0.45
C GLN A 36 1.05 11.23 -1.34
N TYR A 37 -0.18 11.67 -1.04
CA TYR A 37 -1.35 11.26 -1.82
C TYR A 37 -1.35 11.85 -3.23
N ILE A 38 -0.95 13.12 -3.37
CA ILE A 38 -0.76 13.76 -4.68
C ILE A 38 0.31 13.01 -5.49
N LEU A 39 1.46 12.74 -4.87
CA LEU A 39 2.53 11.98 -5.52
C LEU A 39 2.08 10.58 -5.95
N ASN A 40 1.31 9.88 -5.11
CA ASN A 40 0.75 8.57 -5.44
C ASN A 40 -0.22 8.64 -6.63
N ALA A 41 -1.05 9.69 -6.71
CA ALA A 41 -2.02 9.86 -7.79
C ALA A 41 -1.32 10.00 -9.15
N VAL A 42 -0.20 10.73 -9.20
CA VAL A 42 0.62 10.90 -10.41
C VAL A 42 1.17 9.58 -10.94
N ILE A 43 1.63 8.72 -10.04
CA ILE A 43 2.31 7.47 -10.42
C ILE A 43 1.40 6.24 -10.45
N GLN A 44 0.12 6.39 -10.08
CA GLN A 44 -0.80 5.26 -9.95
C GLN A 44 -0.94 4.47 -11.26
N SER A 45 -0.91 5.16 -12.41
CA SER A 45 -0.98 4.56 -13.74
C SER A 45 0.36 4.09 -14.28
N ASN A 46 1.49 4.45 -13.63
CA ASN A 46 2.83 4.18 -14.14
C ASN A 46 3.66 3.36 -13.13
N LYS A 47 3.61 2.03 -13.28
CA LYS A 47 4.38 1.08 -12.46
C LYS A 47 5.88 1.37 -12.42
N LEU A 48 6.45 2.03 -13.44
CA LEU A 48 7.87 2.37 -13.48
C LEU A 48 8.29 3.30 -12.34
N TYR A 49 7.39 4.21 -11.96
CA TYR A 49 7.64 5.20 -10.93
C TYR A 49 7.13 4.79 -9.54
N GLN A 50 6.49 3.63 -9.41
CA GLN A 50 5.99 3.17 -8.11
C GLN A 50 7.13 2.61 -7.26
N LEU A 51 7.10 2.92 -5.97
CA LEU A 51 7.89 2.14 -5.03
C LEU A 51 7.37 0.70 -4.98
N PRO A 52 8.23 -0.25 -4.66
CA PRO A 52 7.84 -1.64 -4.60
C PRO A 52 6.80 -1.88 -3.50
N ILE A 53 5.86 -2.75 -3.81
CA ILE A 53 4.89 -3.23 -2.83
C ILE A 53 5.64 -4.13 -1.84
N THR A 54 5.43 -3.91 -0.54
CA THR A 54 6.08 -4.72 0.49
C THR A 54 5.53 -6.15 0.49
N PRO A 55 6.33 -7.17 0.86
CA PRO A 55 5.86 -8.55 0.99
C PRO A 55 4.59 -8.69 1.84
N LYS A 56 4.51 -7.91 2.93
CA LYS A 56 3.36 -7.90 3.84
C LYS A 56 2.08 -7.45 3.13
N ALA A 57 2.16 -6.42 2.28
CA ALA A 57 1.01 -5.90 1.55
C ALA A 57 0.56 -6.87 0.44
N ILE A 58 1.50 -7.50 -0.27
CA ILE A 58 1.18 -8.54 -1.26
C ILE A 58 0.48 -9.72 -0.58
N LEU A 59 1.03 -10.22 0.53
CA LEU A 59 0.41 -11.30 1.30
C LEU A 59 -0.99 -10.92 1.81
N GLY A 60 -1.18 -9.67 2.22
CA GLY A 60 -2.50 -9.15 2.54
C GLY A 60 -3.48 -9.34 1.37
N SER A 61 -3.13 -8.89 0.17
CA SER A 61 -3.99 -9.03 -1.01
C SER A 61 -4.33 -10.49 -1.36
N ILE A 62 -3.38 -11.43 -1.18
CA ILE A 62 -3.61 -12.86 -1.39
C ILE A 62 -4.65 -13.38 -0.39
N ILE A 63 -4.53 -13.01 0.89
CA ILE A 63 -5.47 -13.44 1.93
C ILE A 63 -6.89 -12.93 1.65
N HIS A 64 -7.06 -11.66 1.27
CA HIS A 64 -8.37 -11.12 0.89
C HIS A 64 -8.96 -11.91 -0.29
N LYS A 65 -8.16 -12.17 -1.33
CA LYS A 65 -8.63 -12.95 -2.48
C LYS A 65 -9.06 -14.37 -2.11
N ILE A 66 -8.31 -15.03 -1.22
CA ILE A 66 -8.66 -16.36 -0.73
C ILE A 66 -9.97 -16.36 0.05
N ILE A 67 -10.19 -15.35 0.90
CA ILE A 67 -11.44 -15.18 1.65
C ILE A 67 -12.63 -14.94 0.69
N GLU A 68 -12.45 -14.08 -0.31
CA GLU A 68 -13.45 -13.84 -1.38
C GLU A 68 -13.83 -15.14 -2.10
N LEU A 69 -12.84 -15.92 -2.52
CA LEU A 69 -13.04 -17.20 -3.21
C LEU A 69 -13.71 -18.25 -2.32
N ARG A 70 -13.45 -18.23 -1.01
CA ARG A 70 -14.16 -19.07 -0.04
C ARG A 70 -15.63 -18.70 0.06
N TYR A 71 -15.95 -17.41 0.21
CA TYR A 71 -17.35 -16.95 0.28
C TYR A 71 -18.11 -17.20 -1.03
N SER A 72 -17.43 -17.12 -2.17
CA SER A 72 -17.98 -17.43 -3.49
C SER A 72 -18.17 -18.94 -3.72
N GLY A 73 -17.81 -19.78 -2.75
CA GLY A 73 -17.93 -21.23 -2.85
C GLY A 73 -16.94 -21.88 -3.83
N ILE A 74 -15.90 -21.17 -4.27
CA ILE A 74 -14.86 -21.71 -5.17
C ILE A 74 -13.89 -22.57 -4.35
N ILE A 75 -13.43 -22.08 -3.19
CA ILE A 75 -12.59 -22.85 -2.28
C ILE A 75 -13.47 -23.66 -1.34
N LYS A 76 -13.60 -24.97 -1.59
CA LYS A 76 -14.45 -25.87 -0.80
C LYS A 76 -13.65 -26.75 0.13
N THR A 77 -12.51 -27.23 -0.35
CA THR A 77 -11.64 -28.22 0.29
C THR A 77 -10.26 -27.67 0.60
N GLU A 78 -9.50 -28.37 1.45
CA GLU A 78 -8.10 -28.03 1.72
C GLU A 78 -7.24 -28.03 0.46
N THR A 79 -7.47 -28.97 -0.46
CA THR A 79 -6.76 -29.06 -1.73
C THR A 79 -7.02 -27.83 -2.60
N ASP A 80 -8.26 -27.32 -2.63
CA ASP A 80 -8.58 -26.09 -3.37
C ASP A 80 -7.82 -24.90 -2.79
N PHE A 81 -7.78 -24.80 -1.45
CA PHE A 81 -7.05 -23.74 -0.77
C PHE A 81 -5.55 -23.81 -1.08
N ASP A 82 -4.92 -24.97 -0.93
CA ASP A 82 -3.48 -25.13 -1.13
C ASP A 82 -3.09 -24.79 -2.57
N THR A 83 -3.85 -25.31 -3.54
CA THR A 83 -3.62 -25.05 -4.97
C THR A 83 -3.78 -23.57 -5.29
N THR A 84 -4.85 -22.93 -4.80
CA THR A 84 -5.14 -21.52 -5.06
C THR A 84 -4.10 -20.60 -4.41
N TRP A 85 -3.73 -20.88 -3.16
CA TRP A 85 -2.73 -20.11 -2.41
C TRP A 85 -1.38 -20.10 -3.12
N HIS A 86 -0.88 -21.29 -3.51
CA HIS A 86 0.40 -21.39 -4.19
C HIS A 86 0.37 -20.77 -5.60
N SER A 87 -0.75 -20.87 -6.31
CA SER A 87 -0.94 -20.20 -7.60
C SER A 87 -0.85 -18.68 -7.46
N LEU A 88 -1.63 -18.09 -6.53
CA LEU A 88 -1.64 -16.65 -6.27
C LEU A 88 -0.29 -16.12 -5.78
N LEU A 89 0.40 -16.88 -4.92
CA LEU A 89 1.77 -16.54 -4.49
C LEU A 89 2.70 -16.43 -5.68
N LYS A 90 2.73 -17.46 -6.53
CA LYS A 90 3.62 -17.50 -7.70
C LYS A 90 3.31 -16.37 -8.68
N GLU A 91 2.04 -16.12 -8.95
CA GLU A 91 1.60 -15.02 -9.82
C GLU A 91 2.09 -13.67 -9.29
N LYS A 92 1.85 -13.40 -8.00
CA LYS A 92 2.25 -12.12 -7.38
C LYS A 92 3.76 -11.97 -7.24
N GLU A 93 4.50 -13.05 -7.03
CA GLU A 93 5.96 -13.03 -7.03
C GLU A 93 6.52 -12.62 -8.39
N ILE A 94 6.02 -13.24 -9.46
CA ILE A 94 6.43 -12.92 -10.83
C ILE A 94 6.02 -11.49 -11.19
N GLU A 95 4.79 -11.09 -10.86
CA GLU A 95 4.28 -9.73 -11.15
C GLU A 95 5.14 -8.63 -10.51
N ASN A 96 5.60 -8.83 -9.26
CA ASN A 96 6.28 -7.79 -8.48
C ASN A 96 7.81 -7.86 -8.53
N TYR A 97 8.37 -9.06 -8.72
CA TYR A 97 9.81 -9.31 -8.58
C TYR A 97 10.42 -10.11 -9.76
N GLY A 98 9.62 -10.52 -10.76
CA GLY A 98 10.07 -11.38 -11.84
C GLY A 98 10.52 -12.77 -11.36
N GLU A 99 11.35 -13.45 -12.15
CA GLU A 99 11.87 -14.80 -11.83
C GLU A 99 12.66 -14.85 -10.50
N ALA A 100 13.32 -13.75 -10.12
CA ALA A 100 14.03 -13.63 -8.85
C ALA A 100 13.10 -13.66 -7.62
N GLY A 101 11.79 -13.50 -7.83
CA GLY A 101 10.75 -13.52 -6.81
C GLY A 101 10.36 -14.89 -6.30
N LYS A 102 10.71 -15.98 -6.99
CA LYS A 102 10.19 -17.31 -6.67
C LYS A 102 10.51 -17.74 -5.22
N GLY A 103 9.47 -18.07 -4.46
CA GLY A 103 9.55 -18.53 -3.07
C GLY A 103 9.84 -17.44 -2.04
N PHE A 104 9.91 -16.18 -2.46
CA PHE A 104 10.25 -15.03 -1.63
C PHE A 104 9.12 -14.63 -0.66
N LEU A 105 7.86 -14.83 -1.03
CA LEU A 105 6.70 -14.42 -0.24
C LEU A 105 6.21 -15.49 0.74
N THR A 106 6.94 -16.59 0.90
CA THR A 106 6.51 -17.71 1.76
C THR A 106 6.39 -17.28 3.22
N ASP A 107 5.17 -17.31 3.77
CA ASP A 107 4.87 -17.05 5.18
C ASP A 107 3.93 -18.14 5.71
N TRP A 108 4.52 -19.16 6.35
CA TRP A 108 3.78 -20.33 6.86
C TRP A 108 2.82 -20.00 8.00
N ILE A 109 3.10 -18.93 8.77
CA ILE A 109 2.23 -18.49 9.85
C ILE A 109 0.95 -17.91 9.26
N LYS A 110 1.08 -16.98 8.29
CA LYS A 110 -0.08 -16.40 7.61
C LYS A 110 -0.86 -17.43 6.81
N TYR A 111 -0.18 -18.35 6.13
CA TYR A 111 -0.82 -19.47 5.44
C TYR A 111 -1.68 -20.29 6.40
N SER A 112 -1.11 -20.75 7.53
CA SER A 112 -1.81 -21.60 8.49
C SER A 112 -3.00 -20.88 9.15
N LYS A 113 -2.81 -19.62 9.54
CA LYS A 113 -3.88 -18.79 10.13
C LYS A 113 -5.01 -18.57 9.13
N THR A 114 -4.69 -18.22 7.88
CA THR A 114 -5.68 -18.03 6.82
C THR A 114 -6.46 -19.31 6.58
N LYS A 115 -5.77 -20.46 6.45
CA LYS A 115 -6.39 -21.78 6.29
C LYS A 115 -7.43 -22.03 7.39
N LYS A 116 -7.04 -21.85 8.66
CA LYS A 116 -7.93 -21.99 9.81
C LYS A 116 -9.16 -21.08 9.72
N VAL A 117 -8.96 -19.80 9.42
CA VAL A 117 -10.07 -18.81 9.35
C VAL A 117 -11.05 -19.16 8.23
N ILE A 118 -10.57 -19.49 7.02
CA ILE A 118 -11.49 -19.76 5.91
C ILE A 118 -12.31 -21.04 6.08
N PHE A 119 -11.78 -22.05 6.76
CA PHE A 119 -12.53 -23.29 7.03
C PHE A 119 -13.50 -23.16 8.21
N ALA A 120 -13.34 -22.13 9.05
CA ALA A 120 -14.38 -21.73 10.00
C ALA A 120 -15.56 -21.01 9.33
N ILE A 121 -15.38 -20.51 8.09
CA ILE A 121 -16.47 -19.93 7.30
C ILE A 121 -17.35 -21.06 6.75
N PRO A 122 -18.66 -21.08 7.06
CA PRO A 122 -19.57 -22.08 6.54
C PRO A 122 -19.68 -21.98 5.02
N LEU A 123 -19.70 -23.13 4.34
CA LEU A 123 -20.11 -23.20 2.94
C LEU A 123 -21.63 -23.00 2.87
N TYR A 124 -22.07 -21.76 2.74
CA TYR A 124 -23.46 -21.51 2.40
C TYR A 124 -23.69 -21.95 0.95
N LYS A 125 -24.77 -22.70 0.69
CA LYS A 125 -25.31 -22.79 -0.66
C LYS A 125 -25.68 -21.37 -1.06
N SER A 126 -25.06 -20.88 -2.14
CA SER A 126 -25.27 -19.56 -2.72
C SER A 126 -26.75 -19.16 -2.66
N VAL A 127 -27.10 -18.27 -1.73
CA VAL A 127 -28.34 -17.46 -1.79
C VAL A 127 -28.02 -16.14 -2.51
N ASP A 128 -26.94 -16.12 -3.31
CA ASP A 128 -26.49 -14.96 -4.09
C ASP A 128 -27.42 -14.64 -5.26
N SER A 129 -28.42 -15.47 -5.57
CA SER A 129 -29.33 -15.21 -6.69
C SER A 129 -30.43 -14.20 -6.38
N GLU A 130 -30.82 -13.99 -5.11
CA GLU A 130 -31.87 -13.03 -4.74
C GLU A 130 -31.37 -11.78 -4.00
N ARG A 131 -30.17 -11.82 -3.39
CA ARG A 131 -29.66 -10.72 -2.52
C ARG A 131 -28.50 -9.89 -3.11
N GLY A 132 -28.03 -10.22 -4.32
CA GLY A 132 -26.93 -9.50 -5.01
C GLY A 132 -25.53 -9.87 -4.50
N LYS A 133 -24.48 -9.36 -5.16
CA LYS A 133 -23.07 -9.62 -4.81
C LYS A 133 -22.79 -9.12 -3.39
N THR A 134 -22.29 -9.98 -2.51
CA THR A 134 -22.03 -9.65 -1.10
C THR A 134 -20.56 -9.53 -0.73
N CYS A 135 -19.62 -9.89 -1.62
CA CYS A 135 -18.18 -9.70 -1.44
C CYS A 135 -17.64 -8.71 -2.49
N GLU A 136 -16.59 -7.98 -2.15
CA GLU A 136 -15.94 -7.02 -3.06
C GLU A 136 -16.98 -6.09 -3.71
N VAL A 137 -17.82 -5.47 -2.88
CA VAL A 137 -18.94 -4.64 -3.31
C VAL A 137 -18.45 -3.22 -3.57
N ALA A 138 -18.42 -2.83 -4.84
CA ALA A 138 -18.05 -1.48 -5.24
C ALA A 138 -19.16 -0.49 -4.84
N ILE A 139 -18.77 0.60 -4.17
CA ILE A 139 -19.66 1.63 -3.65
C ILE A 139 -19.13 3.01 -4.02
N TRP A 140 -20.05 3.94 -4.29
CA TRP A 140 -19.72 5.27 -4.82
C TRP A 140 -20.43 6.35 -4.02
N GLY A 141 -19.68 7.30 -3.49
CA GLY A 141 -20.23 8.55 -2.98
C GLY A 141 -20.40 9.53 -4.12
N VAL A 142 -21.23 10.56 -3.92
CA VAL A 142 -21.32 11.67 -4.87
C VAL A 142 -19.94 12.34 -4.96
N ASP A 143 -19.45 12.40 -6.20
CA ASP A 143 -18.24 13.02 -6.75
C ASP A 143 -16.86 12.70 -6.13
N TYR A 144 -16.74 12.50 -4.81
CA TYR A 144 -15.44 12.63 -4.13
C TYR A 144 -14.91 11.37 -3.44
N ILE A 145 -15.71 10.32 -3.29
CA ILE A 145 -15.27 9.12 -2.56
C ILE A 145 -15.83 7.84 -3.17
N HIS A 146 -15.02 6.78 -3.23
CA HIS A 146 -15.44 5.47 -3.71
C HIS A 146 -14.66 4.37 -3.01
N GLY A 147 -15.23 3.19 -2.89
CA GLY A 147 -14.59 2.10 -2.16
C GLY A 147 -15.04 0.73 -2.62
N ILE A 148 -14.38 -0.29 -2.07
CA ILE A 148 -14.77 -1.69 -2.23
C ILE A 148 -14.93 -2.24 -0.82
N ILE A 149 -16.15 -2.69 -0.50
CA ILE A 149 -16.44 -3.35 0.76
C ILE A 149 -16.06 -4.83 0.63
N ASP A 150 -15.20 -5.33 1.53
CA ASP A 150 -14.78 -6.73 1.50
C ASP A 150 -15.98 -7.68 1.59
N LYS A 151 -16.86 -7.48 2.58
CA LYS A 151 -18.05 -8.31 2.78
C LYS A 151 -19.23 -7.54 3.37
N ILE A 152 -20.42 -7.85 2.87
CA ILE A 152 -21.71 -7.41 3.41
C ILE A 152 -22.48 -8.64 3.86
N ASN A 153 -22.98 -8.65 5.09
CA ASN A 153 -23.93 -9.63 5.59
C ASN A 153 -25.29 -9.00 5.74
N ILE A 154 -26.31 -9.62 5.14
CA ILE A 154 -27.70 -9.19 5.20
C ILE A 154 -28.51 -10.31 5.84
N SER A 155 -29.07 -10.07 7.02
CA SER A 155 -29.92 -11.02 7.74
C SER A 155 -31.03 -10.27 8.47
N ASN A 156 -32.30 -10.64 8.26
CA ASN A 156 -33.47 -10.08 8.95
C ASN A 156 -33.41 -8.54 9.04
N ASP A 157 -33.24 -7.86 7.89
CA ASP A 157 -33.05 -6.40 7.76
C ASP A 157 -31.87 -5.77 8.51
N THR A 158 -31.04 -6.59 9.13
CA THR A 158 -29.75 -6.19 9.71
C THR A 158 -28.69 -6.23 8.61
N ILE A 159 -28.05 -5.08 8.39
CA ILE A 159 -26.96 -4.94 7.43
C ILE A 159 -25.66 -4.77 8.21
N GLU A 160 -24.74 -5.71 8.04
CA GLU A 160 -23.41 -5.71 8.65
C GLU A 160 -22.35 -5.54 7.55
N ILE A 161 -21.48 -4.56 7.72
CA ILE A 161 -20.29 -4.39 6.89
C ILE A 161 -19.10 -4.99 7.63
N ILE A 162 -18.35 -5.84 6.92
CA ILE A 162 -17.19 -6.55 7.44
C ILE A 162 -15.97 -6.18 6.60
N ASP A 163 -14.87 -5.86 7.28
CA ASP A 163 -13.55 -5.66 6.67
C ASP A 163 -12.52 -6.58 7.36
N PHE A 164 -11.72 -7.27 6.54
CA PHE A 164 -10.73 -8.23 7.01
C PHE A 164 -9.36 -7.55 7.17
N LYS A 165 -8.69 -7.77 8.30
CA LYS A 165 -7.38 -7.19 8.60
C LYS A 165 -6.34 -8.28 8.80
N THR A 166 -5.29 -8.23 7.98
CA THR A 166 -4.16 -9.18 8.04
C THR A 166 -2.97 -8.67 8.86
N GLY A 167 -3.05 -7.44 9.37
CA GLY A 167 -2.04 -6.80 10.20
C GLY A 167 -2.53 -6.59 11.64
N VAL A 168 -1.72 -5.87 12.44
CA VAL A 168 -2.07 -5.56 13.83
C VAL A 168 -3.30 -4.65 13.88
N LEU A 169 -4.31 -5.08 14.61
CA LEU A 169 -5.61 -4.42 14.74
C LEU A 169 -5.60 -3.24 15.73
N TYR A 170 -4.85 -3.39 16.82
CA TYR A 170 -4.80 -2.44 17.92
C TYR A 170 -3.58 -1.51 17.81
N ASP A 171 -3.70 -0.32 18.39
CA ASP A 171 -2.60 0.57 18.67
C ASP A 171 -1.86 0.15 19.96
N ASP A 172 -0.81 0.90 20.32
CA ASP A 172 0.00 0.62 21.50
C ASP A 172 -0.77 0.84 22.82
N ALA A 173 -1.89 1.56 22.77
CA ALA A 173 -2.80 1.75 23.90
C ALA A 173 -3.86 0.65 24.02
N GLY A 174 -3.87 -0.31 23.09
CA GLY A 174 -4.83 -1.42 23.06
C GLY A 174 -6.18 -1.06 22.44
N ASN A 175 -6.33 0.12 21.85
CA ASN A 175 -7.54 0.53 21.14
C ASN A 175 -7.50 0.06 19.68
N VAL A 176 -8.66 -0.20 19.08
CA VAL A 176 -8.71 -0.44 17.63
C VAL A 176 -8.17 0.80 16.92
N LYS A 177 -7.26 0.60 15.96
CA LYS A 177 -6.68 1.70 15.19
C LYS A 177 -7.78 2.56 14.57
N GLU A 178 -7.73 3.85 14.86
CA GLU A 178 -8.74 4.82 14.42
C GLU A 178 -8.93 4.82 12.90
N ALA A 179 -7.85 4.67 12.14
CA ALA A 179 -7.91 4.56 10.69
C ALA A 179 -8.82 3.41 10.19
N TYR A 180 -8.88 2.28 10.91
CA TYR A 180 -9.77 1.17 10.56
C TYR A 180 -11.22 1.47 10.90
N ALA A 181 -11.47 2.14 12.03
CA ALA A 181 -12.81 2.58 12.41
C ALA A 181 -13.37 3.61 11.42
N VAL A 182 -12.57 4.63 11.05
CA VAL A 182 -12.92 5.63 10.03
C VAL A 182 -13.23 4.98 8.68
N GLN A 183 -12.39 4.04 8.24
CA GLN A 183 -12.61 3.32 6.99
C GLN A 183 -13.97 2.59 6.97
N LEU A 184 -14.30 1.84 8.01
CA LEU A 184 -15.58 1.13 8.12
C LEU A 184 -16.78 2.09 8.18
N LYS A 185 -16.67 3.19 8.93
CA LYS A 185 -17.72 4.22 9.00
C LYS A 185 -17.99 4.83 7.61
N LEU A 186 -16.95 5.11 6.83
CA LEU A 186 -17.11 5.58 5.46
C LEU A 186 -17.76 4.53 4.55
N TYR A 187 -17.41 3.24 4.69
CA TYR A 187 -18.13 2.19 3.98
C TYR A 187 -19.62 2.16 4.35
N ALA A 188 -19.97 2.34 5.62
CA ALA A 188 -21.36 2.44 6.05
C ALA A 188 -22.09 3.62 5.41
N LEU A 189 -21.48 4.81 5.47
CA LEU A 189 -22.02 6.02 4.84
C LEU A 189 -22.29 5.77 3.35
N LEU A 190 -21.28 5.28 2.62
CA LEU A 190 -21.39 5.06 1.19
C LEU A 190 -22.45 4.01 0.86
N TYR A 191 -22.52 2.93 1.61
CA TYR A 191 -23.59 1.95 1.44
C TYR A 191 -24.98 2.58 1.62
N GLN A 192 -25.17 3.39 2.67
CA GLN A 192 -26.44 4.08 2.92
C GLN A 192 -26.81 5.03 1.76
N LEU A 193 -25.84 5.76 1.21
CA LEU A 193 -26.06 6.64 0.05
C LEU A 193 -26.43 5.89 -1.23
N ASN A 194 -25.82 4.74 -1.49
CA ASN A 194 -26.07 3.96 -2.72
C ASN A 194 -27.40 3.20 -2.68
N TYR A 195 -27.77 2.68 -1.51
CA TYR A 195 -28.88 1.72 -1.39
C TYR A 195 -30.07 2.24 -0.59
N ASN A 196 -29.97 3.43 0.01
CA ASN A 196 -30.99 4.01 0.88
C ASN A 196 -31.42 3.06 2.02
N LYS A 197 -30.47 2.30 2.57
CA LYS A 197 -30.68 1.32 3.64
C LYS A 197 -29.68 1.54 4.77
N LYS A 198 -30.18 1.61 6.01
CA LYS A 198 -29.35 1.82 7.20
C LYS A 198 -28.45 0.62 7.46
N VAL A 199 -27.17 0.89 7.68
CA VAL A 199 -26.22 -0.11 8.19
C VAL A 199 -26.42 -0.23 9.69
N SER A 200 -26.49 -1.46 10.17
CA SER A 200 -26.77 -1.77 11.58
C SER A 200 -25.50 -2.07 12.36
N LYS A 201 -24.46 -2.59 11.69
CA LYS A 201 -23.25 -3.08 12.35
C LYS A 201 -22.01 -2.93 11.49
N LEU A 202 -20.89 -2.64 12.14
CA LEU A 202 -19.56 -2.59 11.55
C LEU A 202 -18.66 -3.57 12.30
N THR A 203 -18.00 -4.47 11.58
CA THR A 203 -17.15 -5.52 12.17
C THR A 203 -15.79 -5.57 11.48
N LEU A 204 -14.72 -5.57 12.27
CA LEU A 204 -13.38 -5.96 11.82
C LEU A 204 -13.15 -7.42 12.15
N ILE A 205 -12.52 -8.16 11.24
CA ILE A 205 -12.06 -9.53 11.49
C ILE A 205 -10.55 -9.59 11.31
N ASP A 206 -9.81 -9.97 12.34
CA ASP A 206 -8.36 -10.13 12.25
C ASP A 206 -7.95 -11.46 11.59
N ILE A 207 -6.64 -11.65 11.43
CA ILE A 207 -6.06 -12.87 10.83
C ILE A 207 -6.27 -14.13 11.67
N ASP A 208 -6.61 -13.99 12.96
CA ASP A 208 -6.94 -15.09 13.86
C ASP A 208 -8.45 -15.40 13.87
N GLY A 209 -9.24 -14.62 13.13
CA GLY A 209 -10.70 -14.73 13.03
C GLY A 209 -11.44 -14.02 14.18
N LYS A 210 -10.73 -13.27 15.03
CA LYS A 210 -11.34 -12.50 16.11
C LYS A 210 -12.14 -11.34 15.51
N LYS A 211 -13.37 -11.18 16.02
CA LYS A 211 -14.28 -10.12 15.59
C LYS A 211 -14.23 -8.95 16.58
N GLU A 212 -14.12 -7.74 16.05
CA GLU A 212 -14.23 -6.50 16.81
C GLU A 212 -15.34 -5.62 16.23
N SER A 213 -16.24 -5.16 17.10
CA SER A 213 -17.38 -4.33 16.70
C SER A 213 -17.00 -2.85 16.78
N ILE A 214 -17.34 -2.09 15.74
CA ILE A 214 -17.11 -0.64 15.70
C ILE A 214 -18.43 0.08 15.93
N CYS A 215 -18.50 0.87 16.99
CA CYS A 215 -19.63 1.73 17.27
C CYS A 215 -19.62 2.98 16.38
N PHE A 216 -20.79 3.42 15.94
CA PHE A 216 -20.97 4.65 15.18
C PHE A 216 -22.37 5.21 15.39
N THR A 217 -22.50 6.51 15.17
CA THR A 217 -23.80 7.21 15.10
C THR A 217 -24.03 7.75 13.69
N GLN A 218 -25.25 8.20 13.39
CA GLN A 218 -25.52 8.88 12.12
C GLN A 218 -24.74 10.20 12.01
N GLU A 219 -24.60 10.92 13.12
CA GLU A 219 -23.83 12.16 13.20
C GLU A 219 -22.34 11.94 12.90
N ASP A 220 -21.77 10.81 13.35
CA ASP A 220 -20.40 10.41 12.99
C ASP A 220 -20.23 10.31 11.46
N LEU A 221 -21.21 9.70 10.78
CA LEU A 221 -21.14 9.47 9.34
C LEU A 221 -21.24 10.78 8.56
N GLU A 222 -22.14 11.67 8.97
CA GLU A 222 -22.32 13.00 8.37
C GLU A 222 -21.09 13.90 8.60
N SER A 223 -20.51 13.85 9.80
CA SER A 223 -19.27 14.55 10.11
C SER A 223 -18.12 14.05 9.25
N LEU A 224 -17.98 12.73 9.09
CA LEU A 224 -16.96 12.15 8.22
C LEU A 224 -17.15 12.56 6.76
N TYR A 225 -18.39 12.64 6.26
CA TYR A 225 -18.64 13.08 4.90
C TYR A 225 -18.18 14.53 4.66
N ARG A 226 -18.45 15.45 5.61
CA ARG A 226 -17.96 16.84 5.53
C ARG A 226 -16.44 16.89 5.50
N GLN A 227 -15.78 16.13 6.38
CA GLN A 227 -14.32 16.05 6.40
C GLN A 227 -13.73 15.51 5.09
N VAL A 228 -14.41 14.59 4.40
CA VAL A 228 -13.99 14.11 3.07
C VAL A 228 -13.99 15.25 2.05
N ILE A 229 -15.03 16.09 2.05
CA ILE A 229 -15.12 17.25 1.16
C ILE A 229 -13.99 18.23 1.46
N ASP A 230 -13.83 18.61 2.74
CA ASP A 230 -12.78 19.52 3.18
C ASP A 230 -11.38 19.00 2.83
N MET A 231 -11.16 17.68 2.93
CA MET A 231 -9.89 17.05 2.56
C MET A 231 -9.63 17.12 1.05
N VAL A 232 -10.64 16.91 0.21
CA VAL A 232 -10.49 17.03 -1.24
C VAL A 232 -10.20 18.47 -1.65
N ASP A 233 -10.87 19.43 -1.03
CA ASP A 233 -10.60 20.86 -1.25
C ASP A 233 -9.17 21.22 -0.83
N LEU A 234 -8.74 20.77 0.35
CA LEU A 234 -7.38 20.96 0.82
C LEU A 234 -6.34 20.35 -0.13
N LEU A 235 -6.58 19.15 -0.66
CA LEU A 235 -5.66 18.50 -1.60
C LEU A 235 -5.56 19.22 -2.95
N ASN A 236 -6.63 19.87 -3.40
CA ASN A 236 -6.69 20.53 -4.70
C ASN A 236 -6.31 22.02 -4.66
N GLN A 237 -6.51 22.69 -3.52
CA GLN A 237 -6.35 24.14 -3.37
C GLN A 237 -5.28 24.51 -2.35
N GLY A 238 -4.88 23.57 -1.48
CA GLY A 238 -3.88 23.80 -0.45
C GLY A 238 -2.48 23.97 -1.05
N SER A 239 -1.69 24.85 -0.43
CA SER A 239 -0.28 24.98 -0.77
C SER A 239 0.48 23.71 -0.35
N LYS A 240 1.59 23.42 -1.02
CA LYS A 240 2.44 22.26 -0.74
C LYS A 240 2.88 22.21 0.73
N GLU A 241 3.16 23.35 1.33
CA GLU A 241 3.58 23.51 2.73
C GLU A 241 2.50 23.02 3.71
N LEU A 242 1.22 23.22 3.39
CA LEU A 242 0.10 22.72 4.21
C LEU A 242 -0.09 21.21 4.10
N LEU A 243 0.39 20.60 3.00
CA LEU A 243 0.19 19.18 2.70
C LEU A 243 1.33 18.29 3.19
N ILE A 244 2.53 18.87 3.37
CA ILE A 244 3.72 18.13 3.77
C ILE A 244 3.78 17.97 5.30
N SER A 245 4.07 16.75 5.72
CA SER A 245 4.40 16.44 7.11
C SER A 245 5.66 15.58 7.16
N LYS A 246 6.78 16.18 7.62
CA LYS A 246 8.15 15.62 7.57
C LYS A 246 8.53 14.74 8.76
N ASP A 247 7.59 14.02 9.35
CA ASP A 247 7.92 13.06 10.41
C ASP A 247 8.61 11.83 9.79
N ILE A 248 9.92 11.68 10.01
CA ILE A 248 10.74 10.66 9.38
C ILE A 248 10.30 9.24 9.79
N ASP A 249 9.98 9.06 11.07
CA ASP A 249 9.67 7.77 11.68
C ASP A 249 8.21 7.36 11.45
N LYS A 250 7.30 8.33 11.37
CA LYS A 250 5.86 8.05 11.21
C LYS A 250 5.38 8.14 9.77
N ASN A 251 5.85 9.13 9.00
CA ASN A 251 5.33 9.40 7.67
C ASN A 251 6.31 8.92 6.59
N CYS A 252 7.55 9.40 6.61
CA CYS A 252 8.49 9.16 5.51
C CYS A 252 8.92 7.68 5.44
N LEU A 253 9.11 7.00 6.57
CA LEU A 253 9.45 5.58 6.65
C LEU A 253 8.46 4.69 5.86
N TYR A 254 7.18 5.01 5.95
CA TYR A 254 6.10 4.26 5.30
C TYR A 254 5.60 4.91 4.00
N CYS A 255 6.22 6.02 3.59
CA CYS A 255 5.83 6.75 2.39
C CYS A 255 6.20 5.96 1.12
N LYS A 256 5.18 5.69 0.30
CA LYS A 256 5.24 4.93 -0.97
C LYS A 256 5.73 5.75 -2.16
N SER A 257 5.98 7.04 -1.96
CA SER A 257 6.39 7.96 -3.04
C SER A 257 7.52 8.91 -2.63
N ARG A 258 8.25 8.58 -1.56
CA ARG A 258 9.30 9.47 -1.01
C ARG A 258 10.47 9.69 -1.96
N HIS A 259 10.71 8.80 -2.92
CA HIS A 259 11.70 9.01 -3.99
C HIS A 259 11.39 10.23 -4.86
N LEU A 260 10.12 10.67 -4.93
CA LEU A 260 9.68 11.85 -5.67
C LEU A 260 9.61 13.12 -4.82
N CYS A 261 9.76 13.01 -3.50
CA CYS A 261 9.53 14.11 -2.57
C CYS A 261 10.86 14.86 -2.31
N ASP A 262 11.11 15.98 -3.00
CA ASP A 262 12.36 16.73 -2.79
C ASP A 262 12.54 17.19 -1.34
N ASP A 263 11.44 17.59 -0.70
CA ASP A 263 11.38 17.93 0.72
C ASP A 263 11.89 16.85 1.67
N TYR A 264 11.79 15.58 1.28
CA TYR A 264 12.36 14.45 2.00
C TYR A 264 13.87 14.37 1.74
N TRP A 265 14.31 14.54 0.50
CA TRP A 265 15.73 14.42 0.09
C TRP A 265 16.61 15.60 0.49
N GLU A 266 16.04 16.78 0.66
CA GLU A 266 16.69 17.99 1.18
C GLU A 266 16.78 17.98 2.72
N GLY A 267 15.99 17.13 3.38
CA GLY A 267 15.94 17.00 4.83
C GLY A 267 16.72 15.80 5.37
N GLU A 268 16.28 15.32 6.53
CA GLU A 268 16.76 14.06 7.10
C GLU A 268 16.15 12.88 6.32
N ILE A 269 17.03 12.12 5.63
CA ILE A 269 16.64 10.92 4.89
C ILE A 269 16.81 9.67 5.73
N LEU A 270 16.01 8.64 5.42
CA LEU A 270 16.16 7.33 6.05
C LEU A 270 17.54 6.76 5.75
N PRO A 271 18.16 6.04 6.72
CA PRO A 271 19.48 5.42 6.50
C PRO A 271 19.46 4.29 5.45
N ILE A 272 18.27 3.90 4.98
CA ILE A 272 18.07 2.88 3.94
C ILE A 272 17.88 3.47 2.54
N ASP A 273 17.96 4.79 2.41
CA ASP A 273 17.87 5.49 1.13
C ASP A 273 19.13 6.35 0.95
N VAL A 274 19.58 6.50 -0.30
CA VAL A 274 20.79 7.26 -0.64
C VAL A 274 20.59 8.08 -1.90
N ASN A 275 21.26 9.23 -1.99
CA ASN A 275 21.34 10.05 -3.19
C ASN A 275 22.78 10.41 -3.52
N GLY A 276 23.09 10.56 -4.81
CA GLY A 276 24.42 11.01 -5.25
C GLY A 276 24.70 10.72 -6.71
N PHE A 277 25.85 11.22 -7.17
CA PHE A 277 26.36 10.99 -8.52
C PHE A 277 27.01 9.62 -8.63
N VAL A 278 26.65 8.85 -9.65
CA VAL A 278 27.28 7.55 -9.94
C VAL A 278 28.61 7.79 -10.65
N GLU A 279 29.71 7.36 -10.04
CA GLU A 279 31.05 7.49 -10.62
C GLU A 279 31.42 6.28 -11.47
N ASP A 280 31.10 5.07 -10.99
CA ASP A 280 31.47 3.82 -11.66
C ASP A 280 30.46 2.71 -11.41
N VAL A 281 30.34 1.80 -12.37
CA VAL A 281 29.64 0.54 -12.24
C VAL A 281 30.51 -0.59 -12.79
N ASN A 282 30.97 -1.47 -11.90
CA ASN A 282 31.84 -2.57 -12.31
C ASN A 282 31.06 -3.71 -13.00
N ASN A 283 31.80 -4.69 -13.54
CA ASN A 283 31.21 -5.82 -14.27
C ASN A 283 30.37 -6.77 -13.40
N TYR A 284 30.39 -6.61 -12.08
CA TYR A 284 29.58 -7.38 -11.13
C TYR A 284 28.34 -6.60 -10.64
N GLY A 285 28.10 -5.38 -11.17
CA GLY A 285 26.97 -4.53 -10.78
C GLY A 285 27.15 -3.84 -9.43
N LEU A 286 28.39 -3.64 -8.98
CA LEU A 286 28.71 -2.76 -7.86
C LEU A 286 28.71 -1.32 -8.36
N ILE A 287 27.94 -0.47 -7.68
CA ILE A 287 27.77 0.95 -8.00
C ILE A 287 28.58 1.76 -6.99
N THR A 288 29.51 2.57 -7.48
CA THR A 288 30.26 3.55 -6.68
C THR A 288 29.63 4.93 -6.89
N MET A 289 29.29 5.61 -5.80
CA MET A 289 28.61 6.90 -5.84
C MET A 289 29.25 7.89 -4.88
N LYS A 290 29.16 9.18 -5.20
CA LYS A 290 29.52 10.28 -4.29
C LYS A 290 28.34 11.18 -3.99
N ARG A 291 28.21 11.53 -2.72
CA ARG A 291 27.31 12.59 -2.26
C ARG A 291 28.00 13.95 -2.37
N GLU A 292 27.23 15.04 -2.32
CA GLU A 292 27.75 16.43 -2.41
C GLU A 292 28.83 16.77 -1.36
N ASN A 293 28.86 16.07 -0.23
CA ASN A 293 29.87 16.21 0.82
C ASN A 293 31.10 15.29 0.64
N GLU A 294 31.32 14.76 -0.56
CA GLU A 294 32.39 13.81 -0.92
C GLU A 294 32.36 12.45 -0.20
N GLU A 295 31.28 12.13 0.53
CA GLU A 295 31.11 10.80 1.13
C GLU A 295 30.96 9.75 0.03
N THR A 296 31.87 8.77 0.00
CA THR A 296 31.78 7.65 -0.94
C THR A 296 30.78 6.62 -0.43
N MET A 297 29.89 6.19 -1.32
CA MET A 297 28.92 5.14 -1.06
C MET A 297 29.07 4.03 -2.08
N ILE A 298 28.99 2.79 -1.60
CA ILE A 298 29.04 1.60 -2.45
C ILE A 298 27.72 0.87 -2.32
N VAL A 299 27.05 0.63 -3.45
CA VAL A 299 25.80 -0.13 -3.51
C VAL A 299 26.04 -1.42 -4.28
N THR A 300 25.66 -2.55 -3.67
CA THR A 300 25.81 -3.89 -4.26
C THR A 300 24.47 -4.60 -4.32
N GLN A 301 24.38 -5.73 -5.04
CA GLN A 301 23.19 -6.61 -5.04
C GLN A 301 21.90 -5.94 -5.55
N MET A 302 22.01 -5.04 -6.53
CA MET A 302 20.86 -4.45 -7.22
C MET A 302 20.27 -5.43 -8.24
N SER A 303 19.79 -6.58 -7.76
CA SER A 303 19.38 -7.73 -8.58
C SER A 303 18.22 -7.47 -9.55
N TYR A 304 17.52 -6.34 -9.39
CA TYR A 304 16.44 -5.94 -10.28
C TYR A 304 16.95 -5.40 -11.63
N TYR A 305 18.21 -4.97 -11.69
CA TYR A 305 18.81 -4.36 -12.87
C TYR A 305 19.97 -5.23 -13.38
N SER A 306 20.08 -5.35 -14.69
CA SER A 306 21.27 -5.89 -15.35
C SER A 306 22.44 -4.91 -15.22
N VAL A 307 23.65 -5.43 -15.35
CA VAL A 307 24.88 -4.60 -15.33
C VAL A 307 24.86 -3.55 -16.43
N ASN A 308 24.31 -3.86 -17.62
CA ASN A 308 24.22 -2.91 -18.72
C ASN A 308 23.30 -1.73 -18.37
N GLU A 309 22.14 -1.98 -17.78
CA GLU A 309 21.23 -0.92 -17.32
C GLU A 309 21.87 -0.05 -16.23
N LEU A 310 22.63 -0.66 -15.31
CA LEU A 310 23.38 0.10 -14.30
C LEU A 310 24.50 0.94 -14.91
N LYS A 311 25.15 0.51 -15.99
CA LYS A 311 26.16 1.32 -16.67
C LYS A 311 25.57 2.57 -17.34
N GLU A 312 24.29 2.56 -17.71
CA GLU A 312 23.61 3.72 -18.30
C GLU A 312 23.42 4.90 -17.33
N ILE A 313 23.59 4.70 -16.03
CA ILE A 313 23.45 5.77 -15.02
C ILE A 313 24.79 6.37 -14.58
N ILE A 314 25.92 5.91 -15.11
CA ILE A 314 27.23 6.53 -14.86
C ILE A 314 27.18 8.01 -15.24
N GLY A 315 27.69 8.87 -14.35
CA GLY A 315 27.69 10.32 -14.49
C GLY A 315 26.36 11.01 -14.15
N LYS A 316 25.32 10.26 -13.76
CA LYS A 316 24.01 10.83 -13.39
C LYS A 316 23.84 10.92 -11.89
N ASN A 317 23.08 11.91 -11.44
CA ASN A 317 22.60 11.97 -10.08
C ASN A 317 21.41 11.01 -9.91
N VAL A 318 21.43 10.16 -8.89
CA VAL A 318 20.39 9.16 -8.66
C VAL A 318 19.95 9.10 -7.21
N ARG A 319 18.69 8.70 -7.01
CA ARG A 319 18.09 8.30 -5.74
C ARG A 319 17.93 6.79 -5.74
N ILE A 320 18.47 6.11 -4.73
CA ILE A 320 18.31 4.68 -4.52
C ILE A 320 17.61 4.46 -3.19
N VAL A 321 16.53 3.67 -3.23
CA VAL A 321 15.63 3.50 -2.08
C VAL A 321 15.52 2.05 -1.65
N THR A 322 15.19 1.84 -0.37
CA THR A 322 14.93 0.54 0.27
C THR A 322 16.14 -0.41 0.33
N LEU A 323 17.32 0.14 0.60
CA LEU A 323 18.56 -0.60 0.81
C LEU A 323 18.61 -1.24 2.21
N SER A 324 19.66 -2.01 2.47
CA SER A 324 20.13 -2.33 3.81
C SER A 324 21.55 -1.81 4.01
N VAL A 325 21.78 -1.18 5.15
CA VAL A 325 23.13 -0.77 5.56
C VAL A 325 23.89 -2.04 5.96
N SER A 326 24.97 -2.36 5.23
CA SER A 326 25.74 -3.56 5.50
C SER A 326 26.96 -3.31 6.38
N LYS A 327 27.67 -2.19 6.18
CA LYS A 327 28.89 -1.86 6.92
C LYS A 327 29.22 -0.38 6.78
N VAL A 328 29.68 0.25 7.87
CA VAL A 328 30.36 1.55 7.83
C VAL A 328 31.86 1.27 7.68
N MET A 329 32.48 1.83 6.65
CA MET A 329 33.91 1.69 6.35
C MET A 329 34.62 3.00 6.64
N HIS A 330 35.93 2.96 6.81
CA HIS A 330 36.74 4.15 7.09
C HIS A 330 36.62 5.22 5.98
N TYR A 331 36.32 4.82 4.75
CA TYR A 331 36.25 5.67 3.56
C TYR A 331 34.83 5.79 2.97
N GLY A 332 33.80 5.29 3.65
CA GLY A 332 32.44 5.35 3.10
C GLY A 332 31.46 4.35 3.71
N LYS A 333 30.25 4.27 3.14
CA LYS A 333 29.21 3.32 3.57
C LYS A 333 28.93 2.27 2.52
N LEU A 334 28.81 1.01 2.95
CA LEU A 334 28.41 -0.11 2.10
C LEU A 334 26.92 -0.42 2.28
N TYR A 335 26.21 -0.38 1.17
CA TYR A 335 24.80 -0.72 1.07
C TYR A 335 24.59 -1.99 0.25
N LYS A 336 23.55 -2.72 0.61
CA LYS A 336 23.06 -3.88 -0.15
C LYS A 336 21.65 -3.61 -0.64
N GLY A 337 21.44 -3.83 -1.94
CA GLY A 337 20.15 -3.87 -2.57
C GLY A 337 19.34 -5.05 -2.02
N LYS A 338 18.07 -4.78 -1.77
CA LYS A 338 17.05 -5.82 -1.59
C LYS A 338 16.51 -6.19 -2.97
N LYS A 339 15.81 -7.32 -3.08
CA LYS A 339 15.16 -7.75 -4.34
C LYS A 339 14.20 -6.67 -4.91
N TRP A 340 13.75 -5.76 -4.06
CA TRP A 340 12.87 -4.67 -4.40
C TRP A 340 13.53 -3.30 -4.34
N SER A 341 14.84 -3.17 -4.18
CA SER A 341 15.47 -1.85 -4.28
C SER A 341 15.28 -1.27 -5.68
N ARG A 342 15.13 0.06 -5.75
CA ARG A 342 14.87 0.81 -6.99
C ARG A 342 15.79 2.01 -7.10
N ILE A 343 16.15 2.33 -8.33
CA ILE A 343 16.98 3.46 -8.73
C ILE A 343 16.11 4.42 -9.55
N TYR A 344 16.27 5.71 -9.28
CA TYR A 344 15.62 6.80 -10.00
C TYR A 344 16.64 7.89 -10.33
N VAL A 345 16.66 8.37 -11.56
CA VAL A 345 17.55 9.46 -11.99
C VAL A 345 16.93 10.81 -11.62
N VAL A 346 17.76 11.72 -11.09
CA VAL A 346 17.40 13.05 -10.58
C VAL A 346 18.28 14.10 -11.27
N LYS A 347 18.19 14.17 -12.61
CA LYS A 347 19.04 15.02 -13.47
C LYS A 347 20.52 15.06 -13.09
#